data_AF-A0A7K2AUP5-F1
#
_entry.id   AF-A0A7K2AUP5-F1
#
_cell.length_a   1.000
_cell.length_b   1.000
_cell.length_c   1.000
_cell.angle_alpha   90.00
_cell.angle_beta   90.00
_cell.angle_gamma   90.00
#
_symmetry.space_group_name_H-M   'P 1'
#
loop_
_entity.id
_entity.type
_entity.pdbx_description
1 polymer ?
#
loop_
_entity_poly.entity_id
_entity_poly.type
_entity_poly.pdbx_seq_one_letter_code
_entity_poly.pdbx_strand_id
1 'polypeptide(L)'
;MNRNPIITCAVTGAGDTAGKHPDLPITPSQIATAALEAADAGAAIVHIHVRDPSTGKGTRDVDLYRQVLEQVRAANGDVIINTTAGMGGDLLIGDPDPFDFGSDGTDLVSGLERLAHVEALKPDMCSIDCGTLNFGEGHQVYVSTPNMIRDMAKRVRELGVKP
;
A
#
# COMPACT_ATOMS: atom_id res chain seq x y z
N MET A 1 -7.79 -0.13 -30.44
CA MET A 1 -7.14 -0.98 -29.42
C MET A 1 -5.82 -0.34 -29.04
N ASN A 2 -5.56 -0.11 -27.74
CA ASN A 2 -4.25 0.33 -27.28
C ASN A 2 -3.25 -0.82 -27.49
N ARG A 3 -2.17 -0.57 -28.24
CA ARG A 3 -1.13 -1.56 -28.52
C ARG A 3 0.00 -1.57 -27.48
N ASN A 4 0.07 -0.53 -26.65
CA ASN A 4 1.06 -0.37 -25.58
C ASN A 4 0.32 -0.13 -24.25
N PRO A 5 -0.35 -1.15 -23.70
CA PRO A 5 -0.99 -1.02 -22.38
C PRO A 5 0.07 -0.79 -21.31
N ILE A 6 -0.26 0.05 -20.33
CA ILE A 6 0.51 0.15 -19.09
C ILE A 6 0.06 -0.99 -18.19
N ILE A 7 0.98 -1.85 -17.80
CA ILE A 7 0.71 -2.99 -16.91
C ILE A 7 1.34 -2.69 -15.55
N THR A 8 0.50 -2.74 -14.52
CA THR A 8 0.92 -2.65 -13.11
C THR A 8 0.82 -4.03 -12.49
N CYS A 9 1.88 -4.50 -11.83
CA CYS A 9 1.84 -5.72 -11.02
C CYS A 9 1.81 -5.37 -9.53
N ALA A 10 0.75 -5.77 -8.83
CA ALA A 10 0.67 -5.67 -7.37
C ALA A 10 1.23 -6.95 -6.74
N VAL A 11 2.41 -6.84 -6.13
CA VAL A 11 3.27 -8.01 -5.87
C VAL A 11 2.96 -8.77 -4.59
N THR A 12 2.18 -8.19 -3.67
CA THR A 12 1.84 -8.85 -2.39
C THR A 12 0.51 -8.40 -1.76
N GLY A 13 0.21 -7.09 -1.78
CA GLY A 13 -0.97 -6.51 -1.10
C GLY A 13 -0.87 -6.54 0.43
N ALA A 14 -1.94 -6.13 1.12
CA ALA A 14 -2.03 -6.13 2.59
C ALA A 14 -3.15 -7.01 3.17
N GLY A 15 -3.94 -7.67 2.32
CA GLY A 15 -5.02 -8.56 2.77
C GLY A 15 -4.51 -9.76 3.58
N ASP A 16 -5.44 -10.39 4.32
CA ASP A 16 -5.20 -11.62 5.06
C ASP A 16 -5.06 -12.82 4.10
N THR A 17 -3.88 -12.92 3.49
CA THR A 17 -3.54 -13.89 2.44
C THR A 17 -2.27 -14.67 2.69
N ALA A 18 -1.48 -14.31 3.72
CA ALA A 18 -0.21 -14.96 4.01
C ALA A 18 -0.36 -16.47 4.30
N GLY A 19 -1.44 -16.87 4.96
CA GLY A 19 -1.75 -18.29 5.18
C GLY A 19 -2.42 -19.01 4.00
N LYS A 20 -2.74 -18.30 2.91
CA LYS A 20 -3.53 -18.84 1.78
C LYS A 20 -2.69 -19.30 0.59
N HIS A 21 -1.46 -18.81 0.46
CA HIS A 21 -0.53 -19.21 -0.60
C HIS A 21 0.90 -19.31 -0.05
N PRO A 22 1.61 -20.44 -0.26
CA PRO A 22 2.94 -20.66 0.32
C PRO A 22 3.99 -19.67 -0.20
N ASP A 23 3.86 -19.23 -1.45
CA ASP A 23 4.85 -18.34 -2.10
C ASP A 23 4.45 -16.85 -2.06
N LEU A 24 3.53 -16.45 -1.18
CA LEU A 24 3.22 -15.02 -1.04
C LEU A 24 4.48 -14.27 -0.56
N PRO A 25 4.92 -13.19 -1.25
CA PRO A 25 6.07 -12.40 -0.80
C PRO A 25 5.77 -11.69 0.51
N ILE A 26 6.54 -11.96 1.57
CA ILE A 26 6.34 -11.40 2.92
C ILE A 26 7.49 -10.49 3.33
N THR A 27 8.73 -10.97 3.22
CA THR A 27 9.90 -10.20 3.64
C THR A 27 10.24 -9.11 2.61
N PRO A 28 10.96 -8.04 3.00
CA PRO A 28 11.39 -7.02 2.06
C PRO A 28 12.16 -7.58 0.86
N SER A 29 13.04 -8.56 1.08
CA SER A 29 13.79 -9.21 0.00
C SER A 29 12.87 -9.99 -0.96
N GLN A 30 11.90 -10.74 -0.44
CA GLN A 30 10.93 -11.45 -1.29
C GLN A 30 10.08 -10.48 -2.11
N ILE A 31 9.63 -9.38 -1.50
CA ILE A 31 8.81 -8.36 -2.17
C ILE A 31 9.63 -7.66 -3.26
N ALA A 32 10.89 -7.32 -2.99
CA ALA A 32 11.79 -6.73 -3.98
C ALA A 32 12.07 -7.70 -5.14
N THR A 33 12.32 -8.98 -4.86
CA THR A 33 12.48 -10.01 -5.89
C THR A 33 11.22 -10.13 -6.75
N ALA A 34 10.03 -10.22 -6.15
CA ALA A 34 8.78 -10.31 -6.90
C ALA A 34 8.52 -9.07 -7.78
N ALA A 35 8.90 -7.87 -7.31
CA ALA A 35 8.83 -6.64 -8.10
C ALA A 35 9.77 -6.68 -9.31
N LEU A 36 11.01 -7.15 -9.13
CA LEU A 36 11.97 -7.28 -10.21
C LEU A 36 11.55 -8.34 -11.23
N GLU A 37 11.07 -9.51 -10.77
CA GLU A 37 10.53 -10.56 -11.64
C GLU A 37 9.32 -10.05 -12.45
N ALA A 38 8.44 -9.26 -11.83
CA ALA A 38 7.33 -8.63 -12.53
C ALA A 38 7.80 -7.63 -13.60
N ALA A 39 8.84 -6.83 -13.29
CA ALA A 39 9.43 -5.89 -14.24
C ALA A 39 10.08 -6.63 -15.43
N ASP A 40 10.84 -7.69 -15.16
CA ASP A 40 11.49 -8.54 -16.18
C ASP A 40 10.45 -9.24 -17.07
N ALA A 41 9.28 -9.58 -16.51
CA ALA A 41 8.15 -10.12 -17.25
C ALA A 41 7.40 -9.06 -18.08
N GLY A 42 7.74 -7.78 -17.97
CA GLY A 42 7.21 -6.67 -18.77
C GLY A 42 6.24 -5.74 -18.06
N ALA A 43 6.11 -5.80 -16.73
CA ALA A 43 5.35 -4.80 -15.98
C ALA A 43 6.06 -3.43 -16.04
N ALA A 44 5.32 -2.39 -16.40
CA ALA A 44 5.85 -1.02 -16.41
C ALA A 44 5.87 -0.40 -15.00
N ILE A 45 4.96 -0.86 -14.13
CA ILE A 45 4.78 -0.36 -12.76
C ILE A 45 4.71 -1.55 -11.80
N VAL A 46 5.37 -1.44 -10.66
CA VAL A 46 5.21 -2.36 -9.53
C VAL A 46 4.49 -1.65 -8.39
N HIS A 47 3.39 -2.24 -7.93
CA HIS A 47 2.62 -1.74 -6.79
C HIS A 47 3.01 -2.48 -5.51
N ILE A 48 3.50 -1.72 -4.53
CA ILE A 48 4.21 -2.25 -3.37
C ILE A 48 3.41 -1.96 -2.10
N HIS A 49 3.16 -3.05 -1.36
CA HIS A 49 2.86 -3.06 0.06
C HIS A 49 4.04 -3.70 0.79
N VAL A 50 4.13 -3.49 2.10
CA VAL A 50 5.05 -4.24 2.96
C VAL A 50 4.28 -5.00 4.02
N ARG A 51 4.87 -6.09 4.49
CA ARG A 51 4.32 -6.98 5.51
C ARG A 51 5.32 -7.13 6.64
N ASP A 52 4.81 -7.35 7.85
CA ASP A 52 5.60 -7.75 8.99
C ASP A 52 6.29 -9.10 8.67
N PRO A 53 7.63 -9.19 8.69
CA PRO A 53 8.34 -10.40 8.30
C PRO A 53 8.09 -11.62 9.20
N SER A 54 7.65 -11.39 10.43
CA SER A 54 7.39 -12.45 11.41
C SER A 54 5.97 -13.00 11.36
N THR A 55 5.00 -12.15 10.99
CA THR A 55 3.57 -12.54 11.01
C THR A 55 2.91 -12.59 9.63
N GLY A 56 3.50 -11.97 8.60
CA GLY A 56 2.91 -11.83 7.27
C GLY A 56 1.77 -10.81 7.17
N LYS A 57 1.39 -10.16 8.29
CA LYS A 57 0.37 -9.10 8.30
C LYS A 57 0.86 -7.87 7.57
N GLY A 58 -0.03 -7.15 6.87
CA GLY A 58 0.31 -5.86 6.28
C GLY A 58 0.79 -4.87 7.35
N THR A 59 1.72 -3.99 6.99
CA THR A 59 2.18 -2.91 7.87
C THR A 59 2.54 -1.66 7.07
N ARG A 60 2.62 -0.52 7.75
CA ARG A 60 3.02 0.78 7.21
C ARG A 60 4.39 1.24 7.72
N ASP A 61 5.23 0.29 8.09
CA ASP A 61 6.60 0.53 8.55
C ASP A 61 7.47 1.10 7.41
N VAL A 62 7.96 2.32 7.64
CA VAL A 62 8.79 3.07 6.68
C VAL A 62 10.12 2.37 6.40
N ASP A 63 10.70 1.67 7.38
CA ASP A 63 11.99 0.99 7.22
C ASP A 63 11.87 -0.24 6.33
N LEU A 64 10.73 -0.94 6.39
CA LEU A 64 10.45 -2.05 5.47
C LEU A 64 10.24 -1.54 4.04
N TYR A 65 9.52 -0.44 3.85
CA TYR A 65 9.42 0.18 2.53
C TYR A 65 10.79 0.58 1.99
N ARG A 66 11.64 1.20 2.82
CA ARG A 66 12.99 1.60 2.43
C ARG A 66 13.80 0.42 1.91
N GLN A 67 13.80 -0.69 2.65
CA GLN A 67 14.53 -1.90 2.25
C GLN A 67 14.07 -2.44 0.89
N VAL A 68 12.76 -2.45 0.62
CA VAL A 68 12.22 -2.88 -0.68
C VAL A 68 12.66 -1.91 -1.78
N LEU A 69 12.41 -0.62 -1.60
CA LEU A 69 12.66 0.40 -2.62
C LEU A 69 14.15 0.51 -2.98
N GLU A 70 15.05 0.46 -1.98
CA GLU A 70 16.50 0.48 -2.21
C GLU A 70 16.96 -0.73 -3.03
N GLN A 71 16.44 -1.94 -2.72
CA GLN A 71 16.78 -3.15 -3.48
C GLN A 71 16.27 -3.10 -4.92
N VAL A 72 15.00 -2.70 -5.12
CA VAL A 72 14.44 -2.56 -6.47
C VAL A 72 15.22 -1.53 -7.27
N ARG A 73 15.51 -0.35 -6.69
CA ARG A 73 16.24 0.73 -7.37
C ARG A 73 17.69 0.37 -7.68
N ALA A 74 18.35 -0.40 -6.81
CA ALA A 74 19.71 -0.86 -7.05
C ALA A 74 19.80 -1.82 -8.26
N ALA A 75 18.75 -2.61 -8.50
CA ALA A 75 18.70 -3.60 -9.58
C ALA A 75 18.04 -3.07 -10.87
N ASN A 76 17.04 -2.19 -10.75
CA ASN A 76 16.27 -1.65 -11.88
C ASN A 76 15.92 -0.17 -11.66
N GLY A 77 16.59 0.70 -12.43
CA GLY A 77 16.39 2.14 -12.39
C GLY A 77 15.20 2.65 -13.21
N ASP A 78 14.60 1.79 -14.06
CA ASP A 78 13.59 2.19 -15.03
C ASP A 78 12.15 1.82 -14.60
N VAL A 79 11.98 0.75 -13.81
CA VAL A 79 10.65 0.33 -13.36
C VAL A 79 10.01 1.39 -12.47
N ILE A 80 8.76 1.73 -12.75
CA ILE A 80 8.02 2.71 -11.95
C ILE A 80 7.58 2.05 -10.63
N ILE A 81 7.91 2.67 -9.50
CA ILE A 81 7.49 2.19 -8.17
C ILE A 81 6.26 2.99 -7.72
N ASN A 82 5.18 2.26 -7.48
CA ASN A 82 3.96 2.75 -6.86
C ASN A 82 3.83 2.17 -5.44
N THR A 83 3.87 2.98 -4.39
CA THR A 83 3.61 2.49 -3.03
C THR A 83 2.15 2.71 -2.63
N THR A 84 1.58 1.83 -1.82
CA THR A 84 0.25 2.10 -1.26
C THR A 84 0.30 3.27 -0.28
N ALA A 85 -0.65 4.21 -0.36
CA ALA A 85 -0.95 5.11 0.76
C ALA A 85 -2.36 4.86 1.33
N GLY A 86 -2.90 3.66 1.11
CA GLY A 86 -4.22 3.25 1.56
C GLY A 86 -4.26 2.83 3.03
N MET A 87 -3.21 2.15 3.51
CA MET A 87 -3.15 1.60 4.87
C MET A 87 -3.29 2.66 5.96
N GLY A 88 -3.92 2.33 7.08
CA GLY A 88 -4.33 3.33 8.08
C GLY A 88 -5.72 3.91 7.82
N GLY A 89 -6.54 3.25 6.99
CA GLY A 89 -7.92 3.63 6.70
C GLY A 89 -8.96 2.65 7.20
N ASP A 90 -8.58 1.63 7.96
CA ASP A 90 -9.45 0.53 8.35
C ASP A 90 -10.15 0.84 9.68
N LEU A 91 -11.48 0.95 9.63
CA LEU A 91 -12.33 1.15 10.81
C LEU A 91 -13.21 -0.08 11.02
N LEU A 92 -13.10 -0.70 12.20
CA LEU A 92 -14.01 -1.76 12.61
C LEU A 92 -15.17 -1.14 13.42
N ILE A 93 -16.39 -1.30 12.93
CA ILE A 93 -17.60 -0.84 13.62
C ILE A 93 -18.02 -1.90 14.65
N GLY A 94 -18.28 -1.49 15.88
CA GLY A 94 -18.76 -2.39 16.93
C GLY A 94 -20.13 -3.01 16.64
N ASP A 95 -20.34 -4.21 17.19
CA ASP A 95 -21.61 -4.95 17.17
C ASP A 95 -21.79 -5.58 18.57
N PRO A 96 -22.92 -5.36 19.28
CA PRO A 96 -24.14 -4.67 18.88
C PRO A 96 -24.14 -3.13 18.96
N ASP A 97 -23.05 -2.50 19.45
CA ASP A 97 -22.99 -1.04 19.58
C ASP A 97 -22.21 -0.39 18.41
N PRO A 98 -22.90 0.23 17.42
CA PRO A 98 -22.26 0.84 16.26
C PRO A 98 -21.56 2.18 16.57
N PHE A 99 -21.63 2.67 17.81
CA PHE A 99 -20.85 3.83 18.27
C PHE A 99 -19.50 3.43 18.88
N ASP A 100 -19.25 2.13 19.07
CA ASP A 100 -17.93 1.63 19.44
C ASP A 100 -17.04 1.54 18.19
N PHE A 101 -16.10 2.49 18.09
CA PHE A 101 -15.14 2.63 16.99
C PHE A 101 -13.75 2.07 17.36
N GLY A 102 -13.69 0.97 18.12
CA GLY A 102 -12.45 0.58 18.78
C GLY A 102 -12.30 -0.89 19.12
N SER A 103 -13.04 -1.79 18.46
CA SER A 103 -12.77 -3.22 18.60
C SER A 103 -11.36 -3.57 18.08
N ASP A 104 -10.74 -4.58 18.69
CA ASP A 104 -9.42 -5.11 18.30
C ASP A 104 -9.34 -5.29 16.78
N GLY A 105 -8.49 -4.52 16.11
CA GLY A 105 -8.27 -4.62 14.66
C GLY A 105 -8.50 -3.34 13.85
N THR A 106 -8.99 -2.23 14.45
CA THR A 106 -9.03 -0.91 13.79
C THR A 106 -7.61 -0.36 13.59
N ASP A 107 -7.26 0.02 12.35
CA ASP A 107 -6.09 0.81 11.98
C ASP A 107 -6.56 2.04 11.20
N LEU A 108 -7.02 3.05 11.93
CA LEU A 108 -7.52 4.31 11.37
C LEU A 108 -6.66 5.47 11.87
N VAL A 109 -5.85 6.03 10.97
CA VAL A 109 -5.05 7.24 11.19
C VAL A 109 -5.44 8.35 10.23
N SER A 110 -4.90 9.55 10.47
CA SER A 110 -5.09 10.69 9.58
C SER A 110 -4.52 10.42 8.18
N GLY A 111 -5.09 11.05 7.14
CA GLY A 111 -4.60 10.87 5.77
C GLY A 111 -3.13 11.24 5.59
N LEU A 112 -2.63 12.25 6.31
CA LEU A 112 -1.22 12.65 6.27
C LEU A 112 -0.30 11.63 6.94
N GLU A 113 -0.73 10.98 8.02
CA GLU A 113 0.05 9.91 8.66
C GLU A 113 0.24 8.69 7.75
N ARG A 114 -0.70 8.41 6.85
CA ARG A 114 -0.56 7.35 5.83
C ARG A 114 0.60 7.60 4.86
N LEU A 115 0.99 8.87 4.70
CA LEU A 115 2.04 9.30 3.77
C LEU A 115 3.46 9.26 4.34
N ALA A 116 3.67 8.81 5.59
CA ALA A 116 4.99 8.83 6.23
C ALA A 116 6.10 8.21 5.36
N HIS A 117 5.84 7.08 4.71
CA HIS A 117 6.80 6.42 3.82
C HIS A 117 6.95 7.17 2.47
N VAL A 118 5.88 7.78 1.95
CA VAL A 118 5.93 8.61 0.73
C VAL A 118 6.79 9.84 0.96
N GLU A 119 6.64 10.50 2.11
CA GLU A 119 7.46 11.66 2.51
C GLU A 119 8.94 11.30 2.65
N ALA A 120 9.22 10.15 3.28
CA ALA A 120 10.58 9.70 3.53
C ALA A 120 11.29 9.22 2.26
N LEU A 121 10.58 8.53 1.36
CA LEU A 121 11.19 7.75 0.29
C LEU A 121 10.92 8.29 -1.11
N LYS A 122 9.90 9.14 -1.28
CA LYS A 122 9.53 9.80 -2.55
C LYS A 122 9.52 8.82 -3.75
N PRO A 123 8.65 7.79 -3.73
CA PRO A 123 8.49 6.90 -4.88
C PRO A 123 8.02 7.68 -6.11
N ASP A 124 8.04 7.08 -7.29
CA ASP A 124 7.56 7.77 -8.50
C ASP A 124 6.05 8.05 -8.40
N MET A 125 5.32 7.13 -7.77
CA MET A 125 3.89 7.21 -7.54
C MET A 125 3.48 6.63 -6.18
N CYS A 126 2.31 7.02 -5.70
CA CYS A 126 1.63 6.33 -4.62
C CYS A 126 0.12 6.30 -4.84
N SER A 127 -0.57 5.24 -4.38
CA SER A 127 -2.03 5.15 -4.51
C SER A 127 -2.77 6.00 -3.47
N ILE A 128 -3.83 6.71 -3.88
CA ILE A 128 -4.78 7.37 -2.97
C ILE A 128 -6.18 6.79 -3.18
N ASP A 129 -6.71 6.14 -2.15
CA ASP A 129 -8.04 5.55 -2.18
C ASP A 129 -9.10 6.65 -2.01
N CYS A 130 -9.79 6.97 -3.11
CA CYS A 130 -10.68 8.12 -3.21
C CYS A 130 -12.12 7.81 -2.80
N GLY A 131 -12.33 7.30 -1.58
CA GLY A 131 -13.67 7.14 -1.03
C GLY A 131 -13.73 6.35 0.28
N THR A 132 -14.87 6.47 0.96
CA THR A 132 -15.25 5.60 2.08
C THR A 132 -16.20 4.51 1.58
N LEU A 133 -15.95 3.26 1.96
CA LEU A 133 -16.72 2.11 1.49
C LEU A 133 -16.68 0.95 2.50
N ASN A 134 -17.67 0.06 2.43
CA ASN A 134 -17.59 -1.24 3.10
C ASN A 134 -16.48 -2.05 2.42
N PHE A 135 -15.46 -2.44 3.18
CA PHE A 135 -14.24 -3.03 2.64
C PHE A 135 -13.64 -4.02 3.63
N GLY A 136 -13.27 -5.20 3.16
CA GLY A 136 -12.84 -6.31 4.02
C GLY A 136 -14.00 -7.19 4.44
N GLU A 137 -13.83 -7.88 5.57
CA GLU A 137 -14.79 -8.85 6.11
C GLU A 137 -15.51 -8.27 7.34
N GLY A 138 -16.68 -8.82 7.66
CA GLY A 138 -17.42 -8.45 8.87
C GLY A 138 -17.85 -6.99 8.91
N HIS A 139 -17.49 -6.27 9.97
CA HIS A 139 -17.92 -4.90 10.25
C HIS A 139 -16.91 -3.83 9.81
N GLN A 140 -15.99 -4.17 8.90
CA GLN A 140 -14.92 -3.29 8.47
C GLN A 140 -15.40 -2.29 7.40
N VAL A 141 -15.04 -1.02 7.61
CA VAL A 141 -15.24 0.09 6.69
C VAL A 141 -13.88 0.71 6.39
N TYR A 142 -13.59 0.94 5.11
CA TYR A 142 -12.47 1.78 4.72
C TYR A 142 -12.89 3.25 4.76
N VAL A 143 -12.13 4.09 5.46
CA VAL A 143 -12.42 5.51 5.67
C VAL A 143 -11.41 6.38 4.93
N SER A 144 -11.90 7.12 3.94
CA SER A 144 -11.15 8.17 3.26
C SER A 144 -12.10 9.31 2.90
N THR A 145 -12.17 10.29 3.80
CA THR A 145 -13.07 11.43 3.63
C THR A 145 -12.58 12.36 2.51
N PRO A 146 -13.47 13.15 1.88
CA PRO A 146 -13.05 14.12 0.87
C PRO A 146 -11.95 15.09 1.32
N ASN A 147 -11.90 15.45 2.61
CA ASN A 147 -10.85 16.32 3.13
C ASN A 147 -9.51 15.59 3.29
N MET A 148 -9.53 14.36 3.82
CA MET A 148 -8.32 13.50 3.85
C MET A 148 -7.73 13.32 2.45
N ILE A 149 -8.58 13.01 1.46
CA ILE A 149 -8.14 12.83 0.06
C ILE A 149 -7.51 14.11 -0.49
N ARG A 150 -8.13 15.28 -0.24
CA ARG A 150 -7.59 16.57 -0.69
C ARG A 150 -6.26 16.90 -0.05
N ASP A 151 -6.13 16.68 1.25
CA ASP A 151 -4.90 16.93 2.00
C ASP A 151 -3.78 16.01 1.54
N MET A 152 -4.07 14.71 1.38
CA MET A 152 -3.14 13.73 0.84
C MET A 152 -2.70 14.09 -0.58
N ALA A 153 -3.65 14.35 -1.49
CA ALA A 153 -3.33 14.68 -2.89
C ALA A 153 -2.54 16.00 -3.01
N LYS A 154 -2.81 16.98 -2.14
CA LYS A 154 -1.98 18.20 -2.05
C LYS A 154 -0.56 17.85 -1.61
N ARG A 155 -0.41 17.10 -0.52
CA ARG A 155 0.91 16.75 0.03
C ARG A 155 1.74 15.90 -0.93
N VAL A 156 1.15 14.89 -1.54
CA VAL A 156 1.81 14.03 -2.55
C VAL A 156 2.36 14.86 -3.72
N ARG A 157 1.58 15.83 -4.23
CA ARG A 157 2.05 16.74 -5.29
C ARG A 157 3.19 17.65 -4.84
N GLU A 158 3.15 18.17 -3.61
CA GLU A 158 4.24 19.00 -3.05
C GLU A 158 5.56 18.22 -2.92
N LEU A 159 5.49 16.90 -2.71
CA LEU A 159 6.65 16.02 -2.64
C LEU A 159 7.22 15.67 -4.03
N GLY A 160 6.53 16.04 -5.11
CA GLY A 160 6.89 15.65 -6.48
C GLY A 160 6.51 14.21 -6.84
N VAL A 161 5.67 13.56 -6.04
CA VAL A 161 5.18 12.20 -6.26
C VAL A 161 3.87 12.23 -7.05
N LYS A 162 3.63 11.25 -7.91
CA LYS A 162 2.37 11.12 -8.66
C LYS A 162 1.30 10.41 -7.80
N PRO A 163 0.17 11.06 -7.46
CA PRO A 163 -0.97 10.37 -6.86
C PRO A 163 -1.76 9.54 -7.88
#